data_AF-A0A317HX98-F1
#
_entry.id   AF-A0A317HX98-F1
#
_cell.length_a   1.000
_cell.length_b   1.000
_cell.length_c   1.000
_cell.angle_alpha   90.00
_cell.angle_beta   90.00
_cell.angle_gamma   90.00
#
_symmetry.space_group_name_H-M   'P 1'
#
loop_
_entity.id
_entity.type
_entity.pdbx_description
1 polymer ?
#
loop_
_entity_poly.entity_id
_entity_poly.type
_entity_poly.pdbx_seq_one_letter_code
_entity_poly.pdbx_strand_id
1 'polypeptide(L)'
;QFREDLYYRLNVFPVTVPPLRERQQDITLLATTFLERSLQKLGRTMAGFNNDSIALLNAYDWPGNVRELQNVIERSVIVSRDGWPNLDRALPVLGRISPAIGERVERVLTVSELEELEKKNILAALNACDWKVAGDNGAAKLLAMKPSTLSSRMTALGIKKSRSV
;
A
#
# COMPACT_ATOMS: atom_id res chain seq x y z
N GLN A 1 -18.17 -22.93 -18.03
CA GLN A 1 -17.11 -23.74 -18.68
C GLN A 1 -16.77 -23.06 -20.00
N PHE A 2 -15.51 -22.74 -20.25
CA PHE A 2 -15.09 -22.06 -21.49
C PHE A 2 -15.20 -23.04 -22.66
N ARG A 3 -15.67 -22.59 -23.82
CA ARG A 3 -15.86 -23.43 -25.00
C ARG A 3 -14.54 -23.62 -25.76
N GLU A 4 -14.03 -24.85 -25.79
CA GLU A 4 -12.77 -25.18 -26.45
C GLU A 4 -12.78 -24.86 -27.95
N ASP A 5 -13.90 -25.09 -28.62
CA ASP A 5 -14.06 -24.83 -30.07
C ASP A 5 -13.91 -23.33 -30.42
N LEU A 6 -14.33 -22.45 -29.51
CA LEU A 6 -14.18 -21.01 -29.67
C LEU A 6 -12.73 -20.56 -29.43
N TYR A 7 -12.01 -21.18 -28.50
CA TYR A 7 -10.60 -20.90 -28.24
C TYR A 7 -9.74 -21.14 -29.49
N TYR A 8 -9.93 -22.28 -30.16
CA TYR A 8 -9.18 -22.61 -31.38
C TYR A 8 -9.50 -21.69 -32.57
N ARG A 9 -10.71 -21.11 -32.63
CA ARG A 9 -11.09 -20.13 -33.67
C ARG A 9 -10.60 -18.72 -33.40
N LEU A 10 -10.41 -18.34 -32.14
CA LEU A 10 -9.92 -17.03 -31.75
C LEU A 10 -8.39 -16.98 -31.66
N ASN A 11 -7.74 -18.11 -31.33
CA ASN A 11 -6.29 -18.19 -31.15
C ASN A 11 -5.53 -18.55 -32.43
N VAL A 12 -6.01 -18.08 -33.60
CA VAL A 12 -5.32 -18.33 -34.88
C VAL A 12 -4.07 -17.45 -35.00
N PHE A 13 -4.10 -16.24 -34.43
CA PHE A 13 -2.96 -15.33 -34.33
C PHE A 13 -2.97 -14.61 -32.97
N PRO A 14 -2.25 -15.11 -31.95
CA PRO A 14 -2.21 -14.48 -30.64
C PRO A 14 -1.48 -13.13 -30.71
N VAL A 15 -2.21 -12.05 -30.40
CA VAL A 15 -1.61 -10.72 -30.15
C VAL A 15 -1.33 -10.61 -28.66
N THR A 16 -0.05 -10.65 -28.30
CA THR A 16 0.37 -10.44 -26.91
C THR A 16 0.47 -8.95 -26.65
N VAL A 17 -0.32 -8.45 -25.68
CA VAL A 17 -0.23 -7.06 -25.25
C VAL A 17 0.74 -6.99 -24.07
N PRO A 18 1.93 -6.37 -24.23
CA PRO A 18 2.87 -6.27 -23.14
C PRO A 18 2.29 -5.42 -22.00
N PRO A 19 2.53 -5.81 -20.74
CA PRO A 19 2.12 -5.05 -19.58
C PRO A 19 2.81 -3.68 -19.55
N LEU A 20 2.19 -2.72 -18.86
CA LEU A 20 2.66 -1.32 -18.87
C LEU A 20 4.10 -1.16 -18.34
N ARG A 21 4.52 -2.01 -17.39
CA ARG A 21 5.88 -2.04 -16.85
C ARG A 21 6.97 -2.36 -17.88
N GLU A 22 6.64 -3.07 -18.96
CA GLU A 22 7.57 -3.37 -20.05
C GLU A 22 7.67 -2.20 -21.05
N ARG A 23 6.87 -1.14 -20.84
CA ARG A 23 6.70 0.00 -21.74
C ARG A 23 6.83 1.32 -20.99
N GLN A 24 7.86 1.46 -20.16
CA GLN A 24 8.01 2.62 -19.27
C GLN A 24 8.00 3.97 -20.00
N GLN A 25 8.53 3.99 -21.23
CA GLN A 25 8.55 5.17 -22.10
C GLN A 25 7.14 5.68 -22.44
N ASP A 26 6.14 4.79 -22.47
CA ASP A 26 4.74 5.12 -22.76
C ASP A 26 3.99 5.64 -21.52
N ILE A 27 4.48 5.38 -20.29
CA ILE A 27 3.78 5.72 -19.05
C ILE A 27 3.55 7.22 -18.95
N THR A 28 4.57 8.02 -19.22
CA THR A 28 4.47 9.48 -19.09
C THR A 28 3.48 10.05 -20.12
N LEU A 29 3.55 9.59 -21.38
CA LEU A 29 2.65 10.02 -22.45
C LEU A 29 1.19 9.62 -22.19
N LEU A 30 0.97 8.41 -21.69
CA LEU A 30 -0.37 7.94 -21.34
C LEU A 30 -0.91 8.71 -20.13
N ALA A 31 -0.07 8.96 -19.12
CA ALA A 31 -0.45 9.69 -17.93
C ALA A 31 -0.89 11.13 -18.26
N THR A 32 -0.14 11.84 -19.13
CA THR A 32 -0.51 13.20 -19.56
C THR A 32 -1.83 13.20 -20.31
N THR A 33 -2.04 12.24 -21.22
CA THR A 33 -3.31 12.10 -21.94
C THR A 33 -4.50 11.85 -21.00
N PHE A 34 -4.33 11.00 -19.99
CA PHE A 34 -5.39 10.73 -19.00
C PHE A 34 -5.62 11.91 -18.07
N LEU A 35 -4.59 12.68 -17.75
CA LEU A 35 -4.70 13.89 -16.95
C LEU A 35 -5.57 14.92 -17.67
N GLU A 36 -5.27 15.22 -18.93
CA GLU A 36 -6.03 16.16 -19.75
C GLU A 36 -7.51 15.76 -19.87
N ARG A 37 -7.77 14.48 -20.14
CA ARG A 37 -9.15 13.95 -20.20
C ARG A 37 -9.87 14.08 -18.86
N SER A 38 -9.19 13.82 -17.75
CA SER A 38 -9.77 13.92 -16.41
C SER A 38 -10.08 15.38 -16.05
N LEU A 39 -9.18 16.30 -16.40
CA LEU A 39 -9.37 17.73 -16.20
C LEU A 39 -10.57 18.28 -16.98
N GLN A 40 -10.70 17.89 -18.26
CA GLN A 40 -11.86 18.25 -19.08
C GLN A 40 -13.17 17.71 -18.49
N LYS A 41 -13.19 16.44 -18.08
CA LYS A 41 -14.38 15.80 -17.49
C LYS A 41 -14.81 16.46 -16.17
N LEU A 42 -13.86 16.94 -15.37
CA LEU A 42 -14.11 17.56 -14.07
C LEU A 42 -14.24 19.09 -14.14
N GLY A 43 -14.04 19.70 -15.32
CA GLY A 43 -14.04 21.15 -15.48
C GLY A 43 -12.95 21.85 -14.68
N ARG A 44 -11.80 21.21 -14.46
CA ARG A 44 -10.68 21.74 -13.67
C ARG A 44 -9.49 22.08 -14.57
N THR A 45 -8.69 23.03 -14.13
CA THR A 45 -7.35 23.29 -14.66
C THR A 45 -6.33 23.00 -13.58
N MET A 46 -5.25 22.31 -13.94
CA MET A 46 -4.13 21.99 -13.06
C MET A 46 -2.83 22.09 -13.84
N ALA A 47 -1.74 22.28 -13.12
CA ALA A 47 -0.43 22.06 -13.68
C ALA A 47 -0.25 20.57 -14.02
N GLY A 48 0.63 20.28 -14.98
CA GLY A 48 0.97 18.91 -15.38
C GLY A 48 1.70 18.14 -14.27
N PHE A 49 2.43 17.11 -14.65
CA PHE A 49 3.29 16.38 -13.71
C PHE A 49 4.60 17.13 -13.47
N ASN A 50 5.03 17.22 -12.21
CA ASN A 50 6.40 17.60 -11.88
C ASN A 50 7.35 16.39 -12.04
N ASN A 51 8.67 16.63 -12.00
CA ASN A 51 9.67 15.58 -12.17
C ASN A 51 9.51 14.45 -11.12
N ASP A 52 9.17 14.81 -9.88
CA ASP A 52 8.95 13.84 -8.80
C ASP A 52 7.75 12.92 -9.11
N SER A 53 6.66 13.49 -9.61
CA SER A 53 5.47 12.74 -10.03
C SER A 53 5.79 11.76 -11.15
N ILE A 54 6.57 12.19 -12.14
CA ILE A 54 7.00 11.34 -13.26
C ILE A 54 7.89 10.20 -12.75
N ALA A 55 8.85 10.51 -11.88
CA ALA A 55 9.71 9.50 -11.27
C ALA A 55 8.88 8.46 -10.50
N LEU A 56 7.85 8.90 -9.78
CA LEU A 56 6.98 8.05 -8.99
C LEU A 56 6.07 7.17 -9.87
N LEU A 57 5.55 7.70 -10.98
CA LEU A 57 4.84 6.90 -11.99
C LEU A 57 5.73 5.83 -12.64
N ASN A 58 6.99 6.15 -12.90
CA ASN A 58 7.94 5.23 -13.52
C ASN A 58 8.47 4.18 -12.53
N ALA A 59 8.55 4.50 -11.24
CA ALA A 59 8.99 3.59 -10.19
C ALA A 59 7.90 2.57 -9.78
N TYR A 60 6.64 2.80 -10.17
CA TYR A 60 5.55 1.90 -9.82
C TYR A 60 5.50 0.69 -10.75
N ASP A 61 5.28 -0.50 -10.18
CA ASP A 61 5.34 -1.78 -10.92
C ASP A 61 4.15 -2.04 -11.86
N TRP A 62 3.10 -1.20 -11.78
CA TRP A 62 1.85 -1.32 -12.55
C TRP A 62 1.38 -2.78 -12.67
N PRO A 63 0.91 -3.39 -11.57
CA PRO A 63 0.47 -4.79 -11.55
C PRO A 63 -0.74 -5.03 -12.47
N GLY A 64 -1.53 -4.00 -12.75
CA GLY A 64 -2.61 -3.97 -13.71
C GLY A 64 -2.24 -3.38 -15.07
N ASN A 65 -3.23 -3.35 -15.97
CA ASN A 65 -3.09 -2.79 -17.31
C ASN A 65 -3.18 -1.26 -17.29
N VAL A 66 -3.10 -0.63 -18.47
CA VAL A 66 -3.30 0.83 -18.71
C VAL A 66 -4.51 1.44 -17.98
N ARG A 67 -5.55 0.64 -17.69
CA ARG A 67 -6.70 1.08 -16.88
C ARG A 67 -6.33 1.47 -15.45
N GLU A 68 -5.36 0.79 -14.83
CA GLU A 68 -4.90 1.12 -13.49
C GLU A 68 -4.24 2.50 -13.49
N LEU A 69 -3.38 2.78 -14.47
CA LEU A 69 -2.81 4.11 -14.70
C LEU A 69 -3.93 5.15 -14.84
N GLN A 70 -4.92 4.92 -15.69
CA GLN A 70 -6.05 5.82 -15.86
C GLN A 70 -6.78 6.12 -14.54
N ASN A 71 -7.09 5.07 -13.75
CA ASN A 71 -7.78 5.22 -12.46
C ASN A 71 -6.93 5.97 -11.43
N VAL A 72 -5.62 5.73 -11.40
CA VAL A 72 -4.70 6.47 -10.54
C VAL A 72 -4.69 7.95 -10.92
N ILE A 73 -4.58 8.27 -12.21
CA ILE A 73 -4.58 9.67 -12.66
C ILE A 73 -5.92 10.35 -12.33
N GLU A 74 -7.07 9.73 -12.63
CA GLU A 74 -8.38 10.31 -12.31
C GLU A 74 -8.52 10.59 -10.80
N ARG A 75 -8.12 9.64 -9.95
CA ARG A 75 -8.13 9.83 -8.49
C ARG A 75 -7.18 10.95 -8.05
N SER A 76 -6.00 11.08 -8.66
CA SER A 76 -5.03 12.13 -8.32
C SER A 76 -5.57 13.54 -8.57
N VAL A 77 -6.42 13.70 -9.58
CA VAL A 77 -7.11 14.95 -9.93
C VAL A 77 -8.29 15.22 -8.99
N ILE A 78 -8.97 14.17 -8.51
CA ILE A 78 -10.06 14.33 -7.54
C ILE A 78 -9.52 14.79 -6.18
N VAL A 79 -8.44 14.15 -5.71
CA VAL A 79 -7.85 14.41 -4.39
C VAL A 79 -6.88 15.60 -4.35
N SER A 80 -6.57 16.21 -5.50
CA SER A 80 -5.71 17.39 -5.60
C SER A 80 -6.28 18.57 -4.80
N ARG A 81 -5.44 19.26 -4.04
CA ARG A 81 -5.81 20.48 -3.31
C ARG A 81 -5.12 21.73 -3.84
N ASP A 82 -3.91 21.58 -4.37
CA ASP A 82 -3.00 22.71 -4.64
C ASP A 82 -2.81 22.99 -6.15
N GLY A 83 -3.72 22.51 -6.99
CA GLY A 83 -3.60 22.67 -8.45
C GLY A 83 -2.58 21.75 -9.13
N TRP A 84 -2.07 20.75 -8.40
CA TRP A 84 -1.17 19.70 -8.90
C TRP A 84 -1.80 18.31 -8.67
N PRO A 85 -1.60 17.34 -9.59
CA PRO A 85 -2.01 15.96 -9.38
C PRO A 85 -1.33 15.37 -8.13
N ASN A 86 -2.11 14.86 -7.18
CA ASN A 86 -1.55 14.27 -5.95
C ASN A 86 -1.40 12.75 -6.11
N LEU A 87 -0.26 12.33 -6.67
CA LEU A 87 0.04 10.91 -6.89
C LEU A 87 0.32 10.14 -5.61
N ASP A 88 0.90 10.78 -4.58
CA ASP A 88 1.17 10.15 -3.29
C ASP A 88 -0.10 9.60 -2.60
N ARG A 89 -1.24 10.25 -2.83
CA ARG A 89 -2.55 9.81 -2.33
C ARG A 89 -3.32 8.93 -3.30
N ALA A 90 -2.99 8.99 -4.60
CA ALA A 90 -3.74 8.29 -5.64
C ALA A 90 -3.15 6.94 -6.01
N LEU A 91 -1.83 6.79 -5.89
CA LEU A 91 -1.18 5.50 -6.02
C LEU A 91 -1.49 4.63 -4.80
N PRO A 92 -1.79 3.35 -4.99
CA PRO A 92 -1.79 2.39 -3.91
C PRO A 92 -0.34 2.27 -3.43
N VAL A 93 0.05 3.06 -2.42
CA VAL A 93 1.28 2.81 -1.68
C VAL A 93 1.21 1.35 -1.23
N LEU A 94 2.33 0.62 -1.30
CA LEU A 94 2.57 -0.74 -0.77
C LEU A 94 2.23 -0.92 0.75
N GLY A 95 1.43 -0.03 1.33
CA GLY A 95 0.95 -0.06 2.71
C GLY A 95 -0.12 0.99 3.03
N ARG A 96 -0.73 1.69 2.05
CA ARG A 96 -1.86 2.61 2.31
C ARG A 96 -3.05 2.24 1.45
N ILE A 97 -3.77 1.23 1.95
CA ILE A 97 -5.21 1.00 1.82
C ILE A 97 -5.81 1.58 0.52
N SER A 98 -5.75 0.81 -0.56
CA SER A 98 -6.87 0.78 -1.50
C SER A 98 -7.73 -0.40 -1.06
N PRO A 99 -9.00 -0.20 -0.64
CA PRO A 99 -9.93 -1.30 -0.60
C PRO A 99 -10.25 -1.61 -2.05
N ALA A 100 -9.40 -2.41 -2.69
CA ALA A 100 -9.92 -3.30 -3.71
C ALA A 100 -11.03 -4.09 -3.02
N ILE A 101 -12.18 -4.14 -3.67
CA ILE A 101 -13.35 -4.94 -3.28
C ILE A 101 -12.96 -6.43 -3.45
N GLY A 102 -12.06 -6.88 -2.59
CA GLY A 102 -11.79 -8.26 -2.26
C GLY A 102 -11.99 -8.31 -0.75
N GLU A 103 -12.88 -9.19 -0.31
CA GLU A 103 -13.24 -9.38 1.09
C GLU A 103 -12.02 -9.17 1.98
N ARG A 104 -12.03 -8.09 2.77
CA ARG A 104 -11.33 -8.11 4.03
C ARG A 104 -12.12 -9.14 4.83
N VAL A 105 -11.81 -10.41 4.62
CA VAL A 105 -12.30 -11.46 5.49
C VAL A 105 -11.78 -11.01 6.84
N GLU A 106 -12.68 -10.52 7.70
CA GLU A 106 -12.45 -10.45 9.13
C GLU A 106 -12.27 -11.89 9.57
N ARG A 107 -11.12 -12.47 9.22
CA ARG A 107 -10.76 -13.82 9.61
C ARG A 107 -10.57 -13.72 11.11
N VAL A 108 -11.38 -14.47 11.83
CA VAL A 108 -11.21 -14.62 13.28
C VAL A 108 -9.81 -15.16 13.48
N LEU A 109 -8.97 -14.38 14.14
CA LEU A 109 -7.62 -14.81 14.48
C LEU A 109 -7.71 -15.89 15.54
N THR A 110 -6.90 -16.93 15.40
CA THR A 110 -6.73 -17.91 16.46
C THR A 110 -6.05 -17.26 17.67
N VAL A 111 -6.22 -17.86 18.86
CA VAL A 111 -5.57 -17.38 20.09
C VAL A 111 -4.05 -17.29 19.91
N SER A 112 -3.45 -18.26 19.23
CA SER A 112 -2.00 -18.28 18.95
C SER A 112 -1.55 -17.12 18.04
N GLU A 113 -2.33 -16.79 17.01
CA GLU A 113 -1.99 -15.67 16.12
C GLU A 113 -2.09 -14.32 16.85
N LEU A 114 -3.06 -14.16 17.75
CA LEU A 114 -3.17 -12.97 18.59
C LEU A 114 -1.98 -12.82 19.54
N GLU A 115 -1.54 -13.91 20.17
CA GLU A 115 -0.37 -13.92 21.05
C GLU A 115 0.92 -13.57 20.30
N GLU A 116 1.10 -14.05 19.07
CA GLU A 116 2.25 -13.69 18.24
C GLU A 116 2.27 -12.21 17.86
N LEU A 117 1.11 -11.66 17.50
CA LEU A 117 0.98 -10.23 17.20
C LEU A 117 1.24 -9.38 18.44
N GLU A 118 0.68 -9.78 19.59
CA GLU A 118 0.93 -9.13 20.88
C GLU A 118 2.42 -9.14 21.22
N LYS A 119 3.08 -10.29 21.08
CA LYS A 119 4.52 -10.45 21.33
C LYS A 119 5.36 -9.54 20.42
N LYS A 120 5.05 -9.50 19.12
CA LYS A 120 5.74 -8.61 18.15
C LYS A 120 5.56 -7.14 18.53
N ASN A 121 4.35 -6.75 18.91
CA ASN A 121 4.04 -5.37 19.29
C ASN A 121 4.79 -4.95 20.57
N ILE A 122 4.81 -5.81 21.59
CA ILE A 122 5.55 -5.57 22.83
C ILE A 122 7.05 -5.45 22.57
N LEU A 123 7.62 -6.31 21.72
CA LEU A 123 9.04 -6.24 21.34
C LEU A 123 9.38 -4.93 20.62
N ALA A 124 8.52 -4.47 19.71
CA ALA A 124 8.71 -3.19 19.02
C ALA A 124 8.71 -2.01 20.00
N ALA A 125 7.75 -1.99 20.94
CA ALA A 125 7.69 -0.96 21.97
C ALA A 125 8.90 -1.00 22.93
N LEU A 126 9.38 -2.19 23.31
CA LEU A 126 10.58 -2.34 24.12
C LEU A 126 11.83 -1.84 23.38
N ASN A 127 11.98 -2.17 22.10
CA ASN A 127 13.12 -1.70 21.31
C ASN A 127 13.11 -0.19 21.12
N ALA A 128 11.93 0.43 20.92
CA ALA A 128 11.80 1.88 20.82
C ALA A 128 12.14 2.63 22.13
N CYS A 129 12.09 1.94 23.27
CA CYS A 129 12.34 2.49 24.60
C CYS A 129 13.64 2.01 25.24
N ASP A 130 14.62 1.49 24.48
CA ASP A 130 15.87 0.91 25.00
C ASP A 130 15.65 -0.16 26.09
N TRP A 131 14.58 -0.94 25.95
CA TRP A 131 14.13 -1.94 26.92
C TRP A 131 13.71 -1.39 28.29
N LYS A 132 13.40 -0.09 28.39
CA LYS A 132 12.81 0.51 29.60
C LYS A 132 11.33 0.14 29.70
N VAL A 133 10.99 -0.66 30.71
CA VAL A 133 9.61 -1.12 30.95
C VAL A 133 8.73 -0.01 31.55
N ALA A 134 9.28 0.82 32.44
CA ALA A 134 8.57 1.85 33.19
C ALA A 134 9.23 3.24 33.04
N GLY A 135 8.46 4.29 33.36
CA GLY A 135 8.88 5.70 33.30
C GLY A 135 8.18 6.47 32.18
N ASP A 136 8.48 7.77 32.08
CA ASP A 136 7.83 8.67 31.11
C ASP A 136 8.14 8.34 29.64
N ASN A 137 9.24 7.64 29.38
CA ASN A 137 9.61 7.07 28.08
C ASN A 137 9.64 5.53 28.11
N GLY A 138 8.89 4.89 29.01
CA GLY A 138 8.83 3.43 29.12
C GLY A 138 7.85 2.80 28.12
N ALA A 139 8.13 1.56 27.72
CA ALA A 139 7.30 0.79 26.79
C ALA A 139 5.85 0.63 27.28
N ALA A 140 5.62 0.58 28.60
CA ALA A 140 4.26 0.51 29.17
C ALA A 140 3.41 1.73 28.82
N LYS A 141 4.02 2.93 28.80
CA LYS A 141 3.32 4.17 28.44
C LYS A 141 2.99 4.22 26.96
N LEU A 142 3.92 3.78 26.09
CA LEU A 142 3.68 3.65 24.65
C LEU A 142 2.57 2.65 24.32
N LEU A 143 2.51 1.55 25.06
CA LEU A 143 1.48 0.53 24.92
C LEU A 143 0.19 0.87 25.68
N ALA A 144 0.09 2.06 26.27
CA ALA A 144 -1.06 2.54 27.03
C ALA A 144 -1.55 1.55 28.12
N MET A 145 -0.62 0.86 28.79
CA MET A 145 -0.93 -0.11 29.83
C MET A 145 -0.10 0.12 31.10
N LYS A 146 -0.56 -0.44 32.23
CA LYS A 146 0.18 -0.34 33.50
C LYS A 146 1.52 -1.10 33.39
N PRO A 147 2.62 -0.60 33.98
CA PRO A 147 3.90 -1.30 33.96
C PRO A 147 3.87 -2.72 34.55
N SER A 148 3.02 -2.94 35.57
CA SER A 148 2.79 -4.26 36.16
C SER A 148 2.10 -5.24 35.19
N THR A 149 1.15 -4.75 34.39
CA THR A 149 0.49 -5.52 33.33
C THR A 149 1.47 -5.91 32.23
N LEU A 150 2.30 -4.96 31.78
CA LEU A 150 3.33 -5.23 30.77
C LEU A 150 4.34 -6.28 31.27
N SER A 151 4.80 -6.17 32.52
CA SER A 151 5.76 -7.12 33.12
C SER A 151 5.18 -8.55 33.22
N SER A 152 3.91 -8.67 33.57
CA SER A 152 3.19 -9.95 33.58
C SER A 152 3.07 -10.54 32.18
N ARG A 153 2.68 -9.73 31.19
CA ARG A 153 2.56 -10.14 29.76
C ARG A 153 3.90 -10.56 29.17
N MET A 154 4.98 -9.86 29.48
CA MET A 154 6.34 -10.24 29.07
C MET A 154 6.74 -11.62 29.61
N THR A 155 6.38 -11.93 30.85
CA THR A 155 6.66 -13.23 31.47
C THR A 155 5.85 -14.34 30.81
N ALA A 156 4.55 -14.11 30.58
CA ALA A 156 3.66 -15.06 29.92
C ALA A 156 4.08 -15.37 28.48
N LEU A 157 4.54 -14.36 27.72
CA LEU A 157 4.97 -14.49 26.32
C LEU A 157 6.45 -14.90 26.15
N GLY A 158 7.16 -15.13 27.27
CA GLY A 158 8.56 -15.52 27.29
C GLY A 158 9.53 -14.46 26.74
N ILE A 159 9.18 -13.18 26.85
CA ILE A 159 10.00 -12.06 26.35
C ILE A 159 11.08 -11.73 27.36
N LYS A 160 12.35 -12.01 27.03
CA LYS A 160 13.52 -11.68 27.84
C LYS A 160 14.55 -10.92 27.00
N LYS A 161 15.24 -9.96 27.62
CA LYS A 161 16.38 -9.29 27.00
C LYS A 161 17.50 -10.33 26.86
N SER A 162 17.80 -10.73 25.63
CA SER A 162 19.04 -11.45 25.35
C SER A 162 20.18 -10.55 25.77
N ARG A 163 20.96 -10.98 26.76
CA ARG A 163 22.16 -10.28 27.20
C ARG A 163 23.21 -10.55 26.13
N SER A 164 23.37 -9.64 25.17
CA SER A 164 24.58 -9.64 24.35
C SER A 164 25.76 -9.41 25.30
N VAL A 165 26.66 -10.39 25.31
CA VAL A 165 28.02 -10.28 25.84
C VAL A 165 28.79 -9.24 25.03
#